data_AF-A0A956ZJM2-F1
#
_entry.id   AF-A0A956ZJM2-F1
#
_cell.length_a   1.000
_cell.length_b   1.000
_cell.length_c   1.000
_cell.angle_alpha   90.00
_cell.angle_beta   90.00
_cell.angle_gamma   90.00
#
_symmetry.space_group_name_H-M   'P 1'
#
loop_
_entity.id
_entity.type
_entity.pdbx_description
1 polymer ?
#
loop_
_entity_poly.entity_id
_entity_poly.type
_entity_poly.pdbx_seq_one_letter_code
_entity_poly.pdbx_strand_id
1 'polypeptide(L)'
;MEQMWELSWRLYPAAVLVTAGVALSLRGVILTSRGLCLPVGTARKNQTWVGGLRFLLFGTSLAVAAAGWLWHLPALVAAGLVIGFEETLETSIAAHALQESGE
;
A
#
# COMPACT_ATOMS: atom_id res chain seq x y z
N MET A 1 17.14 10.74 -16.94
CA MET A 1 16.90 9.74 -15.87
C MET A 1 17.99 9.82 -14.81
N GLU A 2 19.27 9.75 -15.17
CA GLU A 2 20.41 9.80 -14.23
C GLU A 2 20.43 11.01 -13.29
N GLN A 3 20.01 12.18 -13.76
CA GLN A 3 19.94 13.39 -12.91
C GLN A 3 19.05 13.22 -11.67
N MET A 4 17.99 12.40 -11.69
CA MET A 4 17.15 12.20 -10.50
C MET A 4 17.78 11.26 -9.46
N TRP A 5 18.78 10.47 -9.87
CA TRP A 5 19.46 9.49 -9.03
C TRP A 5 20.67 10.08 -8.29
N GLU A 6 21.29 11.11 -8.86
CA GLU A 6 22.50 11.76 -8.33
C GLU A 6 22.21 12.98 -7.45
N LEU A 7 20.94 13.37 -7.30
CA LEU A 7 20.57 14.52 -6.47
C LEU A 7 20.84 14.22 -4.99
N SER A 8 21.72 15.01 -4.37
CA SER A 8 22.04 14.92 -2.95
C SER A 8 20.80 15.06 -2.04
N TRP A 9 19.78 15.78 -2.48
CA TRP A 9 18.53 15.96 -1.74
C TRP A 9 17.54 14.80 -1.86
N ARG A 10 17.78 13.79 -2.73
CA ARG A 10 16.85 12.64 -2.93
C ARG A 10 16.57 11.84 -1.66
N LEU A 11 17.51 11.89 -0.70
CA LEU A 11 17.38 11.25 0.61
C LEU A 11 16.14 11.74 1.36
N TYR A 12 15.84 13.04 1.27
CA TYR A 12 14.70 13.63 1.98
C TYR A 12 13.33 13.12 1.47
N PRO A 13 12.96 13.25 0.17
CA PRO A 13 11.70 12.73 -0.31
C PRO A 13 11.63 11.22 -0.17
N ALA A 14 12.72 10.49 -0.40
CA ALA A 14 12.69 9.04 -0.28
C ALA A 14 12.52 8.58 1.18
N ALA A 15 13.15 9.25 2.15
CA ALA A 15 12.90 8.97 3.58
C ALA A 15 11.45 9.27 3.98
N VAL A 16 10.87 10.37 3.48
CA VAL A 16 9.46 10.70 3.71
C VAL A 16 8.55 9.62 3.13
N LEU A 17 8.81 9.18 1.89
CA LEU A 17 8.01 8.14 1.22
C LEU A 17 8.15 6.78 1.90
N VAL A 18 9.36 6.37 2.31
CA VAL A 18 9.56 5.14 3.11
C VAL A 18 8.77 5.22 4.41
N THR A 19 8.88 6.33 5.14
CA THR A 19 8.19 6.49 6.43
C THR A 19 6.68 6.47 6.25
N ALA A 20 6.15 7.17 5.25
CA ALA A 20 4.73 7.16 4.92
C ALA A 20 4.25 5.75 4.50
N GLY A 21 5.01 5.07 3.64
CA GLY A 21 4.70 3.70 3.20
C GLY A 21 4.66 2.71 4.36
N VAL A 22 5.64 2.77 5.27
CA VAL A 22 5.68 1.95 6.49
C VAL A 22 4.49 2.27 7.39
N ALA A 23 4.19 3.54 7.64
CA ALA A 23 3.07 3.94 8.48
C ALA A 23 1.71 3.45 7.92
N LEU A 24 1.51 3.56 6.60
CA LEU A 24 0.33 3.03 5.93
C LEU A 24 0.27 1.50 6.01
N SER A 25 1.40 0.83 5.82
CA SER A 25 1.49 -0.63 5.93
C SER A 25 1.09 -1.12 7.31
N LEU A 26 1.65 -0.50 8.36
CA LEU A 26 1.33 -0.82 9.76
C LEU A 26 -0.16 -0.57 10.05
N ARG A 27 -0.72 0.54 9.57
CA ARG A 27 -2.16 0.81 9.69
C ARG A 27 -2.97 -0.28 8.98
N GLY A 28 -2.54 -0.70 7.80
CA GLY A 28 -3.15 -1.79 7.05
C GLY A 28 -3.17 -3.10 7.83
N VAL A 29 -2.02 -3.51 8.40
CA VAL A 29 -1.93 -4.68 9.28
C VAL A 29 -2.93 -4.57 10.43
N ILE A 30 -2.96 -3.43 11.14
CA ILE A 30 -3.87 -3.23 12.28
C ILE A 30 -5.34 -3.40 11.85
N LEU A 31 -5.75 -2.79 10.73
CA LEU A 31 -7.12 -2.88 10.22
C LEU A 31 -7.48 -4.29 9.75
N THR A 32 -6.58 -4.94 9.01
CA THR A 32 -6.73 -6.32 8.54
C THR A 32 -6.85 -7.28 9.72
N SER A 33 -5.97 -7.19 10.71
CA SER A 33 -6.04 -8.01 11.93
C SER A 33 -7.35 -7.78 12.69
N ARG A 34 -7.77 -6.52 12.87
CA ARG A 34 -9.06 -6.19 13.49
C ARG A 34 -10.23 -6.81 12.72
N GLY A 35 -10.22 -6.73 11.39
CA GLY A 35 -11.23 -7.34 10.54
C GLY A 35 -11.28 -8.87 10.65
N LEU A 36 -10.12 -9.53 10.70
CA LEU A 36 -10.02 -10.98 10.85
C LEU A 36 -10.53 -11.46 12.22
N CYS A 37 -10.29 -10.69 13.28
CA CYS A 37 -10.77 -10.99 14.63
C CYS A 37 -12.29 -10.81 14.82
N LEU A 38 -13.01 -10.19 13.87
CA LEU A 38 -14.47 -10.07 13.97
C LEU A 38 -15.16 -11.44 13.77
N PRO A 39 -16.29 -11.71 14.45
CA PRO A 39 -17.08 -12.92 14.22
C PRO A 39 -17.52 -13.09 12.75
N VAL A 40 -17.72 -14.34 12.34
CA VAL A 40 -18.32 -14.64 11.03
C VAL A 40 -19.77 -14.14 11.02
N GLY A 41 -20.16 -13.44 9.96
CA GLY A 41 -21.50 -12.84 9.83
C GLY A 41 -21.62 -11.40 10.35
N THR A 42 -20.56 -10.82 10.94
CA THR A 42 -20.57 -9.39 11.27
C THR A 42 -20.70 -8.54 10.01
N ALA A 43 -21.73 -7.69 9.96
CA ALA A 43 -21.92 -6.73 8.88
C ALA A 43 -20.63 -5.89 8.72
N ARG A 44 -20.21 -5.67 7.47
CA ARG A 44 -18.99 -4.91 7.11
C ARG A 44 -17.64 -5.54 7.51
N LYS A 45 -17.60 -6.81 7.97
CA LYS A 45 -16.33 -7.52 8.20
C LYS A 45 -15.44 -7.52 6.95
N ASN A 46 -16.01 -7.90 5.80
CA ASN A 46 -15.28 -7.96 4.53
C ASN A 46 -14.80 -6.56 4.09
N GLN A 47 -15.63 -5.53 4.27
CA GLN A 47 -15.24 -4.14 3.97
C GLN A 47 -14.05 -3.69 4.84
N THR A 48 -14.07 -4.00 6.14
CA THR A 48 -12.96 -3.67 7.07
C THR A 48 -11.68 -4.40 6.66
N TRP A 49 -11.81 -5.67 6.27
CA TRP A 49 -10.68 -6.49 5.83
C TRP A 49 -10.06 -5.98 4.53
N VAL A 50 -10.87 -5.74 3.49
CA VAL A 50 -10.41 -5.21 2.19
C VAL A 50 -9.83 -3.80 2.35
N GLY A 51 -10.44 -2.95 3.19
CA GLY A 51 -9.90 -1.64 3.51
C GLY A 51 -8.52 -1.71 4.16
N GLY A 52 -8.32 -2.64 5.11
CA GLY A 52 -7.02 -2.88 5.72
C GLY A 52 -5.98 -3.41 4.72
N LEU A 53 -6.38 -4.37 3.89
CA LEU A 53 -5.52 -4.97 2.87
C LEU A 53 -5.03 -3.92 1.87
N ARG A 54 -5.92 -3.00 1.45
CA ARG A 54 -5.56 -1.87 0.59
C ARG A 54 -4.47 -0.98 1.19
N PHE A 55 -4.61 -0.60 2.46
CA PHE A 55 -3.58 0.20 3.14
C PHE A 55 -2.25 -0.55 3.26
N LEU A 56 -2.30 -1.86 3.50
CA LEU A 56 -1.13 -2.72 3.60
C LEU A 56 -0.37 -2.78 2.27
N LEU A 57 -1.07 -3.13 1.19
CA LEU A 57 -0.47 -3.32 -0.13
C LEU A 57 0.05 -2.00 -0.69
N PHE A 58 -0.77 -0.94 -0.63
CA PHE A 58 -0.34 0.38 -1.09
C PHE A 58 0.85 0.92 -0.30
N GLY A 59 0.81 0.81 1.04
CA GLY A 59 1.92 1.23 1.89
C GLY A 59 3.21 0.46 1.61
N THR A 60 3.11 -0.86 1.41
CA THR A 60 4.27 -1.72 1.16
C THR A 60 4.88 -1.40 -0.19
N SER A 61 4.06 -1.31 -1.23
CA SER A 61 4.48 -0.94 -2.58
C SER A 61 5.15 0.44 -2.62
N LEU A 62 4.61 1.43 -1.90
CA LEU A 62 5.22 2.75 -1.78
C LEU A 62 6.58 2.71 -1.07
N ALA A 63 6.68 1.96 0.03
CA ALA A 63 7.94 1.80 0.77
C ALA A 63 9.00 1.08 -0.08
N VAL A 64 8.62 0.03 -0.82
CA VAL A 64 9.49 -0.70 -1.75
C VAL A 64 9.97 0.21 -2.88
N ALA A 65 9.08 0.99 -3.49
CA ALA A 65 9.46 1.92 -4.54
C ALA A 65 10.44 2.99 -4.01
N ALA A 66 10.19 3.54 -2.83
CA ALA A 66 11.06 4.52 -2.21
C ALA A 66 12.43 3.94 -1.80
N ALA A 67 12.46 2.70 -1.30
CA ALA A 67 13.70 1.98 -0.99
C ALA A 67 14.50 1.68 -2.27
N GLY A 68 13.83 1.27 -3.35
CA GLY A 68 14.43 1.13 -4.67
C GLY A 68 15.07 2.42 -5.17
N TRP A 69 14.42 3.56 -4.92
CA TRP A 69 14.98 4.86 -5.27
C TRP A 69 16.23 5.20 -4.43
N LEU A 70 16.21 4.94 -3.12
CA LEU A 70 17.36 5.14 -2.22
C LEU A 70 18.59 4.31 -2.64
N TRP A 71 18.36 3.05 -2.99
CA TRP A 71 19.42 2.08 -3.29
C TRP A 71 19.84 2.05 -4.76
N HIS A 72 19.35 2.97 -5.60
CA HIS A 72 19.67 2.99 -7.04
C HIS A 72 19.24 1.71 -7.78
N LEU A 73 18.11 1.11 -7.36
CA LEU A 73 17.55 -0.10 -7.95
C LEU A 73 16.30 0.22 -8.77
N PRO A 74 16.43 0.61 -10.06
CA PRO A 74 15.29 0.99 -10.90
C PRO A 74 14.27 -0.13 -11.07
N ALA A 75 14.72 -1.40 -11.09
CA ALA A 75 13.84 -2.56 -11.15
C ALA A 75 12.93 -2.65 -9.90
N LEU A 76 13.44 -2.29 -8.72
CA LEU A 76 12.66 -2.32 -7.48
C LEU A 76 11.64 -1.18 -7.44
N VAL A 77 12.01 0.00 -7.97
CA VAL A 77 11.06 1.11 -8.18
C VAL A 77 9.93 0.68 -9.10
N ALA A 78 10.26 0.10 -10.26
CA ALA A 78 9.27 -0.35 -11.23
C ALA A 78 8.35 -1.43 -10.64
N ALA A 79 8.91 -2.44 -9.96
CA ALA A 79 8.14 -3.49 -9.31
C ALA A 79 7.18 -2.93 -8.26
N GLY A 80 7.65 -2.04 -7.37
CA GLY A 80 6.81 -1.41 -6.36
C GLY A 80 5.67 -0.60 -6.98
N LEU A 81 5.93 0.16 -8.04
CA LEU A 81 4.89 0.94 -8.72
C LEU A 81 3.88 0.07 -9.47
N VAL A 82 4.33 -0.97 -10.18
CA VAL A 82 3.44 -1.88 -10.93
C VAL A 82 2.53 -2.64 -9.97
N ILE A 83 3.10 -3.28 -8.95
CA ILE A 83 2.33 -4.01 -7.94
C ILE A 83 1.39 -3.05 -7.21
N GLY A 84 1.88 -1.90 -6.76
CA GLY A 84 1.05 -0.91 -6.09
C GLY A 84 -0.14 -0.44 -6.94
N PHE A 85 0.05 -0.26 -8.24
CA PHE A 85 -1.00 0.13 -9.17
C PHE A 85 -2.05 -0.98 -9.36
N GLU A 86 -1.61 -2.20 -9.69
CA GLU A 86 -2.47 -3.37 -9.90
C GLU A 86 -3.33 -3.65 -8.66
N GLU A 87 -2.69 -3.76 -7.49
CA GLU A 87 -3.37 -4.00 -6.21
C GLU A 87 -4.35 -2.87 -5.85
N THR A 88 -4.03 -1.62 -6.21
CA THR A 88 -4.96 -0.50 -5.98
C THR A 88 -6.20 -0.61 -6.84
N LEU A 89 -6.10 -1.09 -8.08
CA LEU A 89 -7.25 -1.32 -8.95
C LEU A 89 -8.11 -2.48 -8.44
N GLU A 90 -7.50 -3.63 -8.15
CA GLU A 90 -8.22 -4.81 -7.66
C GLU A 90 -8.93 -4.53 -6.34
N THR A 91 -8.24 -3.92 -5.38
CA THR A 91 -8.86 -3.58 -4.09
C THR A 91 -9.91 -2.47 -4.21
N SER A 92 -9.85 -1.59 -5.22
CA SER A 92 -10.91 -0.62 -5.49
C SER A 92 -12.18 -1.30 -6.01
N ILE A 93 -12.03 -2.24 -6.94
CA ILE A 93 -13.14 -3.03 -7.49
C ILE A 93 -13.78 -3.87 -6.38
N ALA A 94 -12.95 -4.58 -5.58
CA ALA A 94 -13.44 -5.38 -4.46
C ALA A 94 -14.16 -4.52 -3.40
N ALA A 95 -13.63 -3.34 -3.08
CA ALA A 95 -14.26 -2.43 -2.13
C ALA A 95 -15.62 -1.94 -2.65
N HIS A 96 -15.72 -1.61 -3.94
CA HIS A 96 -16.96 -1.16 -4.57
C HIS A 96 -18.03 -2.27 -4.57
N ALA A 97 -17.67 -3.48 -5.00
CA ALA A 97 -18.58 -4.63 -5.01
C ALA A 97 -19.12 -4.97 -3.61
N LEU A 98 -18.29 -4.81 -2.57
CA LEU A 98 -18.70 -5.01 -1.18
C LEU A 98 -19.56 -3.88 -0.61
N GLN A 99 -19.54 -2.69 -1.20
CA GLN A 99 -20.47 -1.62 -0.84
C GLN A 99 -21.86 -1.93 -1.41
N GLU A 100 -21.94 -2.29 -2.69
CA GLU A 100 -23.21 -2.65 -3.36
C GLU A 100 -23.87 -3.90 -2.74
N SER A 101 -23.10 -4.91 -2.35
CA SER A 101 -23.65 -6.14 -1.74
C SER A 101 -24.09 -5.97 -0.28
N GLY A 102 -23.76 -4.83 0.34
CA GLY A 102 -24.09 -4.52 1.73
C GLY A 102 -25.28 -3.56 1.89
N GLU A 103 -25.81 -3.03 0.78
CA GLU A 103 -27.10 -2.34 0.67
C GLU A 103 -28.23 -3.36 0.46
#